data_AF-A0A418V9T7-F1
#
_entry.id   AF-A0A418V9T7-F1
#
_cell.length_a   1.000
_cell.length_b   1.000
_cell.length_c   1.000
_cell.angle_alpha   90.00
_cell.angle_beta   90.00
_cell.angle_gamma   90.00
#
_symmetry.space_group_name_H-M   'P 1'
#
loop_
_entity.id
_entity.type
_entity.pdbx_description
1 polymer ?
#
loop_
_entity_poly.entity_id
_entity_poly.type
_entity_poly.pdbx_seq_one_letter_code
_entity_poly.pdbx_strand_id
1 'polypeptide(L)'
;MTKALLLLCALTVTASAARLDIQASTTGPHFIAQPAVKARLGQLLGPVRLTRLQKDFQTVSTVQNSPKVAAFSGCQAHDCGANDAVVIYDRANDALQVVMHVKGRKFTYTEKKSFSSKFFNTDLNTLLSN
;
A
#
# COMPACT_ATOMS: atom_id res chain seq x y z
N MET A 1 -17.52 51.25 -16.95
CA MET A 1 -17.34 49.85 -17.39
C MET A 1 -16.50 49.14 -16.34
N THR A 2 -17.14 48.29 -15.55
CA THR A 2 -16.66 47.75 -14.27
C THR A 2 -15.75 46.55 -14.51
N LYS A 3 -14.49 46.61 -14.05
CA LYS A 3 -13.54 45.49 -14.09
C LYS A 3 -13.89 44.51 -12.96
N ALA A 4 -14.46 43.36 -13.30
CA ALA A 4 -14.63 42.24 -12.37
C ALA A 4 -13.27 41.55 -12.17
N LEU A 5 -12.69 41.75 -10.99
CA LEU A 5 -11.48 41.06 -10.55
C LEU A 5 -11.91 39.70 -9.98
N LEU A 6 -11.75 38.62 -10.74
CA LEU A 6 -11.90 37.26 -10.23
C LEU A 6 -10.74 36.98 -9.25
N LEU A 7 -11.07 36.96 -7.95
CA LEU A 7 -10.17 36.50 -6.90
C LEU A 7 -10.13 34.96 -6.95
N LEU A 8 -9.11 34.40 -7.61
CA LEU A 8 -8.82 32.96 -7.54
C LEU A 8 -8.27 32.66 -6.13
N CYS A 9 -9.12 32.14 -5.26
CA CYS A 9 -8.70 31.56 -3.98
C CYS A 9 -7.90 30.29 -4.28
N ALA A 10 -6.58 30.41 -4.35
CA ALA A 10 -5.68 29.26 -4.37
C ALA A 10 -5.73 28.58 -2.99
N LEU A 11 -6.57 27.56 -2.84
CA LEU A 11 -6.45 26.61 -1.74
C LEU A 11 -5.14 25.85 -1.93
N THR A 12 -4.06 26.37 -1.35
CA THR A 12 -2.85 25.61 -1.11
C THR A 12 -3.17 24.60 -0.01
N VAL A 13 -3.68 23.43 -0.41
CA VAL A 13 -3.72 22.26 0.47
C VAL A 13 -2.26 21.97 0.83
N THR A 14 -1.86 22.39 2.02
CA THR A 14 -0.62 21.92 2.65
C THR A 14 -0.84 20.45 2.95
N ALA A 15 -0.43 19.61 1.99
CA ALA A 15 -0.31 18.18 2.20
C ALA A 15 0.82 17.95 3.20
N SER A 16 0.53 18.18 4.48
CA SER A 16 1.30 17.57 5.55
C SER A 16 1.26 16.07 5.27
N ALA A 17 2.43 15.44 5.18
CA ALA A 17 2.54 13.98 5.13
C ALA A 17 2.08 13.43 6.48
N ALA A 18 0.76 13.49 6.72
CA ALA A 18 0.13 12.86 7.85
C ALA A 18 0.37 11.37 7.68
N ARG A 19 0.81 10.74 8.77
CA ARG A 19 0.91 9.27 8.84
C ARG A 19 -0.37 8.67 8.31
N LEU A 20 -0.29 7.53 7.63
CA LEU A 20 -1.52 6.84 7.24
C LEU A 20 -2.30 6.52 8.52
N ASP A 21 -3.43 7.20 8.69
CA ASP A 21 -4.39 6.92 9.75
C ASP A 21 -5.21 5.70 9.34
N ILE A 22 -4.57 4.54 9.51
CA ILE A 22 -5.16 3.27 9.14
C ILE A 22 -5.98 2.80 10.32
N GLN A 23 -7.31 2.90 10.16
CA GLN A 23 -8.25 2.38 11.14
C GLN A 23 -7.88 0.93 11.49
N ALA A 24 -7.82 0.62 12.79
CA ALA A 24 -7.39 -0.70 13.27
C ALA A 24 -8.26 -1.86 12.73
N SER A 25 -9.49 -1.57 12.31
CA SER A 25 -10.49 -2.49 11.75
C SER A 25 -10.34 -2.76 10.25
N THR A 26 -9.34 -2.20 9.57
CA THR A 26 -9.24 -2.32 8.11
C THR A 26 -8.91 -3.76 7.70
N THR A 27 -9.83 -4.41 6.98
CA THR A 27 -9.60 -5.69 6.31
C THR A 27 -8.79 -5.46 5.02
N GLY A 28 -8.07 -6.48 4.55
CA GLY A 28 -7.09 -6.28 3.46
C GLY A 28 -7.59 -5.62 2.16
N PRO A 29 -8.77 -5.96 1.61
CA PRO A 29 -9.25 -5.28 0.40
C PRO A 29 -9.58 -3.80 0.66
N HIS A 30 -10.01 -3.47 1.89
CA HIS A 30 -10.32 -2.10 2.28
C HIS A 30 -9.06 -1.27 2.51
N PHE A 31 -7.95 -1.91 2.87
CA PHE A 31 -6.66 -1.24 3.10
C PHE A 31 -6.11 -0.57 1.85
N ILE A 32 -5.94 -1.32 0.76
CA ILE A 32 -5.37 -0.79 -0.48
C ILE A 32 -6.32 0.19 -1.20
N ALA A 33 -7.61 0.13 -0.87
CA ALA A 33 -8.64 1.01 -1.42
C ALA A 33 -8.70 2.37 -0.70
N GLN A 34 -8.09 2.52 0.48
CA GLN A 34 -8.04 3.81 1.18
C GLN A 34 -7.35 4.86 0.31
N PRO A 35 -7.92 6.07 0.14
CA PRO A 35 -7.36 7.09 -0.75
C PRO A 35 -5.89 7.42 -0.46
N ALA A 36 -5.52 7.55 0.82
CA ALA A 36 -4.16 7.88 1.22
C ALA A 36 -3.18 6.72 0.94
N VAL A 37 -3.60 5.47 1.18
CA VAL A 37 -2.80 4.28 0.86
C VAL A 37 -2.62 4.17 -0.66
N LYS A 38 -3.70 4.29 -1.43
CA LYS A 38 -3.69 4.25 -2.90
C LYS A 38 -2.76 5.31 -3.49
N ALA A 39 -2.77 6.54 -2.95
CA ALA A 39 -1.90 7.61 -3.41
C ALA A 39 -0.42 7.25 -3.23
N ARG A 40 -0.03 6.74 -2.06
CA ARG A 40 1.34 6.32 -1.76
C ARG A 40 1.76 5.10 -2.58
N LEU A 41 0.88 4.11 -2.72
CA LEU A 41 1.11 2.97 -3.62
C LEU A 41 1.30 3.43 -5.08
N GLY A 42 0.55 4.44 -5.53
CA GLY A 42 0.73 5.05 -6.85
C GLY A 42 2.09 5.71 -7.04
N GLN A 43 2.59 6.43 -6.03
CA GLN A 43 3.94 7.00 -6.03
C GLN A 43 5.02 5.92 -6.02
N LEU A 44 4.82 4.85 -5.24
CA LEU A 44 5.79 3.77 -5.08
C LEU A 44 5.89 2.87 -6.32
N LEU A 45 4.75 2.52 -6.91
CA LEU A 45 4.66 1.49 -7.96
C LEU A 45 4.60 2.09 -9.38
N GLY A 46 4.11 3.32 -9.50
CA GLY A 46 3.65 3.88 -10.76
C GLY A 46 2.31 3.29 -11.23
N PRO A 47 1.69 3.87 -12.26
CA PRO A 47 0.32 3.56 -12.65
C PRO A 47 0.11 2.12 -13.10
N VAL A 48 1.03 1.56 -13.91
CA VAL A 48 0.91 0.20 -14.46
C VAL A 48 0.87 -0.86 -13.35
N ARG A 49 1.79 -0.74 -12.38
CA ARG A 49 1.91 -1.71 -11.28
C ARG A 49 0.83 -1.51 -10.23
N LEU A 50 0.38 -0.28 -10.00
CA LEU A 50 -0.78 -0.02 -9.13
C LEU A 50 -2.04 -0.69 -9.69
N THR A 51 -2.35 -0.50 -10.97
CA THR A 51 -3.51 -1.15 -11.60
C THR A 51 -3.43 -2.67 -11.49
N ARG A 52 -2.23 -3.22 -11.67
CA ARG A 52 -2.00 -4.64 -11.47
C ARG A 52 -2.24 -5.07 -10.02
N LEU A 53 -1.65 -4.38 -9.05
CA LEU A 53 -1.82 -4.69 -7.63
C LEU A 53 -3.30 -4.72 -7.24
N GLN A 54 -4.09 -3.77 -7.74
CA GLN A 54 -5.53 -3.73 -7.50
C GLN A 54 -6.27 -4.94 -8.11
N LYS A 55 -5.82 -5.43 -9.28
CA LYS A 55 -6.33 -6.65 -9.90
C LYS A 55 -5.91 -7.90 -9.13
N ASP A 56 -4.68 -7.92 -8.64
CA ASP A 56 -4.11 -9.02 -7.86
C ASP A 56 -4.66 -9.02 -6.42
N PHE A 57 -5.44 -8.03 -5.97
CA PHE A 57 -6.04 -8.00 -4.63
C PHE A 57 -7.54 -8.32 -4.63
N GLN A 58 -7.96 -9.32 -5.42
CA GLN A 58 -9.35 -9.80 -5.43
C GLN A 58 -9.63 -10.81 -4.31
N THR A 59 -8.70 -11.74 -4.09
CA THR A 59 -8.72 -12.65 -2.94
C THR A 59 -7.68 -12.16 -1.95
N VAL A 60 -8.11 -11.66 -0.80
CA VAL A 60 -7.20 -11.00 0.15
C VAL A 60 -7.25 -11.69 1.50
N SER A 61 -6.06 -11.93 2.08
CA SER A 61 -5.90 -12.48 3.41
C SER A 61 -5.08 -11.52 4.28
N THR A 62 -5.45 -11.41 5.56
CA THR A 62 -4.64 -10.72 6.55
C THR A 62 -3.51 -11.62 6.99
N VAL A 63 -2.27 -11.19 6.76
CA VAL A 63 -1.06 -11.90 7.21
C VAL A 63 -0.69 -11.43 8.62
N GLN A 64 -0.75 -10.12 8.85
CA GLN A 64 -0.49 -9.53 10.16
C GLN A 64 -1.28 -8.23 10.29
N ASN A 65 -2.02 -8.04 11.38
CA ASN A 65 -2.62 -6.74 11.71
C ASN A 65 -2.38 -6.43 13.17
N SER A 66 -1.33 -5.66 13.44
CA SER A 66 -0.85 -5.33 14.78
C SER A 66 -0.66 -3.81 14.89
N PRO A 67 -0.46 -3.27 16.11
CA PRO A 67 -0.18 -1.84 16.28
C PRO A 67 1.05 -1.33 15.53
N LYS A 68 2.00 -2.21 15.17
CA LYS A 68 3.26 -1.84 14.50
C LYS A 68 3.29 -2.19 13.02
N VAL A 69 2.53 -3.18 12.57
CA VAL A 69 2.58 -3.68 11.19
C VAL A 69 1.18 -4.06 10.74
N ALA A 70 0.80 -3.62 9.56
CA ALA A 70 -0.32 -4.16 8.81
C ALA A 70 0.19 -4.79 7.51
N ALA A 71 -0.04 -6.08 7.31
CA ALA A 71 0.40 -6.84 6.15
C ALA A 71 -0.76 -7.68 5.61
N PHE A 72 -0.97 -7.58 4.31
CA PHE A 72 -2.04 -8.28 3.61
C PHE A 72 -1.45 -8.93 2.36
N SER A 73 -1.82 -10.18 2.13
CA SER A 73 -1.53 -10.87 0.88
C SER A 73 -2.77 -10.85 -0.01
N GLY A 74 -2.56 -10.72 -1.30
CA GLY A 74 -3.61 -10.72 -2.30
C GLY A 74 -3.18 -11.53 -3.53
N CYS A 75 -4.14 -12.22 -4.13
CA CYS A 75 -3.99 -12.75 -5.48
C CYS A 75 -5.27 -12.54 -6.31
N GLN A 76 -5.12 -12.64 -7.63
CA GLN A 76 -6.27 -12.82 -8.50
C GLN A 76 -6.91 -14.20 -8.20
N ALA A 77 -8.24 -14.27 -8.22
CA ALA A 77 -8.94 -15.54 -8.05
C ALA A 77 -8.42 -16.59 -9.04
N HIS A 78 -8.12 -17.80 -8.52
CA HIS A 78 -7.56 -18.93 -9.25
C HIS A 78 -6.11 -18.75 -9.80
N ASP A 79 -5.36 -17.71 -9.40
CA ASP A 79 -4.01 -17.43 -9.90
C ASP A 79 -2.95 -17.18 -8.80
N CYS A 80 -3.27 -17.53 -7.55
CA CYS A 80 -2.44 -17.23 -6.38
C CYS A 80 -1.06 -17.90 -6.36
N GLY A 81 -0.83 -18.93 -7.18
CA GLY A 81 0.45 -19.65 -7.21
C GLY A 81 1.53 -18.93 -8.00
N ALA A 82 1.17 -18.20 -9.06
CA ALA A 82 2.14 -17.56 -9.96
C ALA A 82 2.09 -16.04 -9.90
N ASN A 83 0.94 -15.47 -9.47
CA ASN A 83 0.70 -14.05 -9.39
C ASN A 83 0.02 -13.69 -8.07
N ASP A 84 0.81 -13.19 -7.13
CA ASP A 84 0.36 -12.69 -5.85
C ASP A 84 1.10 -11.41 -5.50
N ALA A 85 0.61 -10.70 -4.49
CA ALA A 85 1.31 -9.58 -3.90
C ALA A 85 1.07 -9.50 -2.41
N VAL A 86 2.07 -9.03 -1.68
CA VAL A 86 2.01 -8.70 -0.26
C VAL A 86 2.20 -7.20 -0.12
N VAL A 87 1.24 -6.52 0.50
CA VAL A 87 1.34 -5.10 0.86
C VAL A 87 1.56 -5.00 2.36
N ILE A 88 2.63 -4.32 2.74
CA ILE A 88 3.06 -4.17 4.12
C ILE A 88 3.14 -2.69 4.44
N TYR A 89 2.55 -2.32 5.56
CA TYR A 89 2.70 -1.02 6.16
C TYR A 89 3.32 -1.16 7.54
N ASP A 90 4.54 -0.66 7.63
CA ASP A 90 5.24 -0.42 8.88
C ASP A 90 4.66 0.83 9.54
N ARG A 91 3.74 0.64 10.48
CA ARG A 91 3.09 1.71 11.25
C ARG A 91 4.07 2.43 12.16
N ALA A 92 5.17 1.78 12.55
CA ALA A 92 6.16 2.38 13.44
C ALA A 92 6.94 3.48 12.73
N ASN A 93 7.31 3.22 11.48
CA ASN A 93 8.10 4.13 10.65
C ASN A 93 7.28 4.87 9.59
N ASP A 94 5.97 4.60 9.52
CA ASP A 94 5.07 5.16 8.51
C ASP A 94 5.61 4.91 7.09
N ALA A 95 5.88 3.64 6.76
CA ALA A 95 6.49 3.25 5.49
C ALA A 95 5.79 2.04 4.86
N LEU A 96 5.66 2.06 3.54
CA LEU A 96 5.10 0.97 2.74
C LEU A 96 6.19 0.14 2.06
N GLN A 97 5.92 -1.16 1.99
CA GLN A 97 6.58 -2.09 1.10
C GLN A 97 5.53 -2.90 0.37
N VAL A 98 5.80 -3.18 -0.91
CA VAL A 98 5.00 -4.07 -1.73
C VAL A 98 5.95 -5.11 -2.32
N VAL A 99 5.63 -6.37 -2.10
CA VAL A 99 6.26 -7.49 -2.78
C VAL A 99 5.25 -8.05 -3.77
N MET A 100 5.64 -8.17 -5.03
CA MET A 100 4.81 -8.75 -6.08
C MET A 100 5.50 -9.97 -6.66
N HIS A 101 4.79 -11.09 -6.72
CA HIS A 101 5.16 -12.24 -7.53
C HIS A 101 4.47 -12.13 -8.88
N VAL A 102 5.26 -12.17 -9.95
CA VAL A 102 4.76 -12.09 -11.33
C VAL A 102 5.36 -13.24 -12.11
N LYS A 103 4.52 -14.20 -12.50
CA LYS A 103 4.96 -15.42 -13.18
C LYS A 103 6.10 -16.11 -12.41
N GLY A 104 5.96 -16.19 -11.09
CA GLY A 104 6.96 -16.79 -10.18
C GLY A 104 8.23 -15.95 -9.95
N ARG A 105 8.30 -14.70 -10.45
CA ARG A 105 9.42 -13.78 -10.17
C ARG A 105 9.03 -12.76 -9.11
N LYS A 106 9.87 -12.60 -8.09
CA LYS A 106 9.69 -11.64 -7.00
C LYS A 106 10.18 -10.24 -7.36
N PHE A 107 9.37 -9.23 -7.08
CA PHE A 107 9.69 -7.82 -7.22
C PHE A 107 9.33 -7.07 -5.94
N THR A 108 10.31 -6.38 -5.33
CA THR A 108 10.11 -5.63 -4.10
C THR A 108 10.22 -4.13 -4.34
N TYR A 109 9.22 -3.39 -3.86
CA TYR A 109 9.16 -1.93 -3.92
C TYR A 109 9.02 -1.42 -2.48
N THR A 110 9.96 -0.60 -2.03
CA THR A 110 9.96 -0.08 -0.65
C THR A 110 10.09 1.43 -0.69
N GLU A 111 9.30 2.13 0.11
CA GLU A 111 9.47 3.56 0.28
C GLU A 111 10.83 3.85 0.93
N LYS A 112 11.58 4.78 0.34
CA LYS A 112 13.01 4.99 0.60
C LYS A 112 13.38 5.44 2.02
N LYS A 113 12.43 5.67 2.93
CA LYS A 113 12.70 6.14 4.29
C LYS A 113 12.13 5.16 5.32
N SER A 114 13.04 4.57 6.09
CA SER A 114 12.79 3.98 7.41
C SER A 114 11.97 2.68 7.50
N PHE A 115 11.73 1.96 6.40
CA PHE A 115 11.06 0.67 6.49
C PHE A 115 11.85 -0.35 7.32
N SER A 116 11.20 -0.98 8.31
CA SER A 116 11.83 -1.94 9.22
C SER A 116 11.03 -3.25 9.28
N SER A 117 11.74 -4.38 9.12
CA SER A 117 11.19 -5.73 9.31
C SER A 117 11.20 -6.19 10.77
N LYS A 118 11.62 -5.35 11.72
CA LYS A 118 11.83 -5.70 13.14
C LYS A 118 10.59 -6.33 13.80
N PHE A 119 9.39 -5.97 13.35
CA PHE A 119 8.13 -6.38 13.96
C PHE A 119 7.37 -7.41 13.14
N PHE A 120 7.99 -8.03 12.14
CA PHE A 120 7.35 -9.05 11.31
C PHE A 120 7.21 -10.35 12.11
N ASN A 121 6.02 -10.94 12.07
CA ASN A 121 5.82 -12.28 12.59
C ASN A 121 6.45 -13.34 11.66
N THR A 122 6.45 -14.60 12.10
CA THR A 122 7.01 -15.71 11.33
C THR A 122 6.34 -15.86 9.97
N ASP A 123 5.01 -15.79 9.90
CA ASP A 123 4.26 -15.99 8.66
C ASP A 123 4.61 -14.95 7.58
N LEU A 124 4.72 -13.68 7.97
CA LEU A 124 5.14 -12.61 7.08
C LEU A 124 6.58 -12.83 6.61
N ASN A 125 7.50 -13.19 7.50
CA ASN A 125 8.88 -13.48 7.10
C ASN A 125 8.98 -14.67 6.14
N THR A 126 8.18 -15.72 6.35
CA THR A 126 8.11 -16.87 5.46
C THR A 126 7.58 -16.48 4.08
N LEU A 127 6.50 -15.70 4.00
CA LEU A 127 5.96 -15.22 2.73
C LEU A 127 6.95 -14.36 1.94
N LEU A 128 7.77 -13.56 2.63
CA LEU A 128 8.75 -12.68 1.98
C LEU A 128 10.05 -13.39 1.56
N SER A 129 10.33 -14.56 2.12
CA SER A 129 11.55 -15.32 1.85
C SER A 129 11.43 -16.24 0.64
N ASN A 130 10.22 -16.70 0.32
CA ASN A 130 9.90 -17.43 -0.90
C ASN A 130 9.92 -16.50 -2.14
#